data_AF-A0A8H3FPU3-F1
#
_entry.id   AF-A0A8H3FPU3-F1
#
_cell.length_a   1.000
_cell.length_b   1.000
_cell.length_c   1.000
_cell.angle_alpha   90.00
_cell.angle_beta   90.00
_cell.angle_gamma   90.00
#
_symmetry.space_group_name_H-M   'P 1'
#
loop_
_entity.id
_entity.type
_entity.pdbx_description
1 polymer ?
#
loop_
_entity_poly.entity_id
_entity_poly.type
_entity_poly.pdbx_seq_one_letter_code
_entity_poly.pdbx_strand_id
1 'polypeptide(L)'
;MAVNVAVNEPFLKHLNVQKTPHVIVSAEDEDFDDKFLESLRNEGFNVQYVPLKGERYMDRVHDTANRMTGINEYYSIVGFGDAAAKVLDHHTHSSPRLVAIIAYYPSFIPDPTRNSYPLNTTILVHLANGSLGIRKRPEILGIQGKPKTVKRRVARGIGLGGEMKFNFPSYKYDSPVGFAEEDLEDHDPIAAELAWSRTLRVLREAFGMKVDIEKIRDEYWEDLRTGNIEKALHLAPDAQVIYTPTLTGGVGKELERFYSQFFRPTPLDLNAKLISRTIGVDRIVDEIQLNFIHDQMIPWLLPDIPPTKQPVEIVIVSIVCIKGGQISHERVYWDQASVLLQVGLLDETNVPEKFKNLVKELPIMGSESARIARGKKEELNELIEKW
;
A
#
# COMPACT_ATOMS: atom_id res chain seq x y z
N MET A 1 23.69 -50.14 6.22
CA MET A 1 24.38 -48.84 6.24
C MET A 1 23.40 -47.85 6.86
N ALA A 2 23.55 -47.59 8.16
CA ALA A 2 22.63 -46.77 8.94
C ALA A 2 22.97 -45.28 8.73
N VAL A 3 21.99 -44.48 8.32
CA VAL A 3 22.11 -43.03 8.27
C VAL A 3 21.53 -42.48 9.57
N ASN A 4 22.38 -41.84 10.36
CA ASN A 4 22.02 -41.13 11.58
C ASN A 4 21.05 -39.99 11.23
N VAL A 5 19.80 -40.13 11.65
CA VAL A 5 18.85 -39.01 11.72
C VAL A 5 19.17 -38.26 13.00
N ALA A 6 19.60 -37.00 12.89
CA ALA A 6 19.80 -36.12 14.03
C ALA A 6 18.49 -35.98 14.81
N VAL A 7 18.54 -36.40 16.07
CA VAL A 7 17.46 -36.31 17.05
C VAL A 7 17.39 -34.85 17.53
N ASN A 8 16.34 -34.13 17.12
CA ASN A 8 15.72 -32.93 17.75
C ASN A 8 15.15 -31.90 16.74
N GLU A 9 14.51 -32.34 15.66
CA GLU A 9 13.53 -31.50 14.95
C GLU A 9 12.11 -31.95 15.37
N PRO A 10 11.25 -31.07 15.91
CA PRO A 10 9.89 -31.45 16.27
C PRO A 10 9.14 -31.93 15.03
N PHE A 11 8.53 -33.12 15.08
CA PHE A 11 7.64 -33.69 14.06
C PHE A 11 6.59 -32.68 13.52
N LEU A 12 6.22 -31.69 14.34
CA LEU A 12 5.31 -30.59 14.00
C LEU A 12 5.82 -29.66 12.89
N LYS A 13 7.14 -29.56 12.64
CA LYS A 13 7.67 -28.78 11.49
C LYS A 13 7.32 -29.41 10.13
N HIS A 14 7.01 -30.70 10.09
CA HIS A 14 6.61 -31.40 8.86
C HIS A 14 5.09 -31.43 8.66
N LEU A 15 4.31 -30.95 9.65
CA LEU A 15 2.87 -30.68 9.52
C LEU A 15 2.59 -29.24 9.05
N ASN A 16 3.61 -28.54 8.55
CA ASN A 16 3.48 -27.24 7.92
C ASN A 16 2.83 -27.39 6.53
N VAL A 17 1.64 -27.99 6.49
CA VAL A 17 0.72 -27.87 5.37
C VAL A 17 0.39 -26.38 5.33
N GLN A 18 0.97 -25.68 4.37
CA GLN A 18 0.62 -24.31 4.08
C GLN A 18 -0.90 -24.31 3.81
N LYS A 19 -1.67 -23.82 4.78
CA LYS A 19 -3.13 -23.80 4.67
C LYS A 19 -3.49 -22.87 3.53
N THR A 20 -4.37 -23.32 2.65
CA THR A 20 -4.81 -22.52 1.51
C THR A 20 -5.61 -21.31 2.02
N PRO A 21 -5.22 -20.07 1.70
CA PRO A 21 -5.92 -18.89 2.20
C PRO A 21 -7.12 -18.58 1.30
N HIS A 22 -8.30 -19.06 1.70
CA HIS A 22 -9.52 -18.97 0.89
C HIS A 22 -10.23 -17.62 1.07
N VAL A 23 -10.51 -16.94 -0.04
CA VAL A 23 -11.24 -15.67 -0.05
C VAL A 23 -12.48 -15.80 -0.91
N ILE A 24 -13.64 -15.52 -0.34
CA ILE A 24 -14.88 -15.34 -1.10
C ILE A 24 -15.05 -13.84 -1.36
N VAL A 25 -15.15 -13.46 -2.63
CA VAL A 25 -15.51 -12.11 -3.05
C VAL A 25 -17.01 -12.09 -3.40
N SER A 26 -17.71 -11.02 -3.05
CA SER A 26 -19.15 -10.93 -3.29
C SER A 26 -19.61 -9.51 -3.53
N ALA A 27 -20.38 -9.30 -4.59
CA ALA A 27 -20.98 -8.03 -4.97
C ALA A 27 -22.42 -8.22 -5.48
N GLU A 28 -23.06 -7.14 -5.93
CA GLU A 28 -24.44 -7.15 -6.41
C GLU A 28 -24.60 -7.77 -7.79
N ASP A 29 -23.65 -7.47 -8.68
CA ASP A 29 -23.70 -7.85 -10.08
C ASP A 29 -23.35 -9.31 -10.35
N GLU A 30 -23.76 -9.84 -11.51
CA GLU A 30 -23.47 -11.24 -11.88
C GLU A 30 -21.99 -11.48 -12.15
N ASP A 31 -21.31 -10.47 -12.65
CA ASP A 31 -19.86 -10.39 -12.84
C ASP A 31 -19.28 -9.32 -11.90
N PHE A 32 -17.96 -9.27 -11.75
CA PHE A 32 -17.26 -8.34 -10.85
C PHE A 32 -15.91 -7.95 -11.46
N ASP A 33 -15.29 -6.89 -10.93
CA ASP A 33 -13.97 -6.42 -11.35
C ASP A 33 -12.91 -7.55 -11.35
N ASP A 34 -12.57 -7.99 -12.55
CA ASP A 34 -11.61 -9.07 -12.79
C ASP A 34 -10.20 -8.72 -12.28
N LYS A 35 -9.81 -7.43 -12.33
CA LYS A 35 -8.49 -7.00 -11.86
C LYS A 35 -8.38 -7.07 -10.34
N PHE A 36 -9.45 -6.76 -9.62
CA PHE A 36 -9.49 -6.94 -8.17
C PHE A 36 -9.35 -8.43 -7.80
N LEU A 37 -10.07 -9.31 -8.51
CA LEU A 37 -9.99 -10.76 -8.31
C LEU A 37 -8.59 -11.29 -8.64
N GLU A 38 -7.99 -10.86 -9.74
CA GLU A 38 -6.64 -11.22 -10.16
C GLU A 38 -5.59 -10.71 -9.15
N SER A 39 -5.73 -9.48 -8.65
CA SER A 39 -4.85 -8.92 -7.62
C SER A 39 -4.83 -9.79 -6.37
N LEU A 40 -5.97 -10.29 -5.91
CA LEU A 40 -6.02 -11.24 -4.78
C LEU A 40 -5.36 -12.58 -5.12
N ARG A 41 -5.57 -13.12 -6.33
CA ARG A 41 -4.93 -14.37 -6.75
C ARG A 41 -3.40 -14.23 -6.82
N ASN A 42 -2.91 -13.10 -7.32
CA ASN A 42 -1.49 -12.78 -7.40
C ASN A 42 -0.84 -12.65 -6.01
N GLU A 43 -1.61 -12.22 -5.00
CA GLU A 43 -1.20 -12.23 -3.59
C GLU A 43 -1.17 -13.64 -2.97
N GLY A 44 -1.58 -14.67 -3.71
CA GLY A 44 -1.58 -16.06 -3.29
C GLY A 44 -2.88 -16.54 -2.65
N PHE A 45 -3.97 -15.77 -2.76
CA PHE A 45 -5.29 -16.18 -2.27
C PHE A 45 -5.99 -17.15 -3.23
N ASN A 46 -6.70 -18.14 -2.67
CA ASN A 46 -7.64 -18.95 -3.45
C ASN A 46 -9.00 -18.25 -3.47
N VAL A 47 -9.32 -17.61 -4.59
CA VAL A 47 -10.45 -16.68 -4.71
C VAL A 47 -11.64 -17.34 -5.43
N GLN A 48 -12.84 -17.21 -4.85
CA GLN A 48 -14.11 -17.54 -5.50
C GLN A 48 -15.06 -16.34 -5.44
N TYR A 49 -15.77 -16.08 -6.53
CA TYR A 49 -16.79 -15.04 -6.59
C TYR A 49 -18.19 -15.61 -6.35
N VAL A 50 -19.01 -14.92 -5.53
CA VAL A 50 -20.40 -15.29 -5.27
C VAL A 50 -21.30 -14.04 -5.38
N PRO A 51 -22.14 -13.92 -6.42
CA PRO A 51 -22.99 -12.75 -6.59
C PRO A 51 -24.20 -12.75 -5.64
N LEU A 52 -24.66 -11.55 -5.27
CA LEU A 52 -25.87 -11.34 -4.47
C LEU A 52 -27.15 -11.60 -5.27
N LYS A 53 -27.57 -12.86 -5.29
CA LYS A 53 -28.76 -13.31 -6.02
C LYS A 53 -29.81 -13.99 -5.13
N GLY A 54 -31.05 -13.51 -5.14
CA GLY A 54 -32.19 -14.14 -4.46
C GLY A 54 -32.07 -14.28 -2.94
N GLU A 55 -33.06 -14.96 -2.34
CA GLU A 55 -33.16 -15.08 -0.87
C GLU A 55 -32.15 -16.07 -0.27
N ARG A 56 -31.72 -17.09 -1.04
CA ARG A 56 -30.72 -18.10 -0.66
C ARG A 56 -29.27 -17.66 -0.86
N TYR A 57 -29.01 -16.36 -0.88
CA TYR A 57 -27.67 -15.82 -1.09
C TYR A 57 -26.67 -16.33 -0.04
N MET A 58 -27.03 -16.25 1.25
CA MET A 58 -26.14 -16.70 2.32
C MET A 58 -25.89 -18.20 2.27
N ASP A 59 -26.89 -19.00 1.89
CA ASP A 59 -26.72 -20.44 1.69
C ASP A 59 -25.64 -20.72 0.63
N ARG A 60 -25.64 -19.98 -0.50
CA ARG A 60 -24.60 -20.13 -1.53
C ARG A 60 -23.21 -19.70 -1.07
N VAL A 61 -23.12 -18.65 -0.24
CA VAL A 61 -21.84 -18.24 0.36
C VAL A 61 -21.31 -19.38 1.24
N HIS A 62 -22.15 -19.96 2.10
CA HIS A 62 -21.79 -21.10 2.95
C HIS A 62 -21.45 -22.36 2.16
N ASP A 63 -22.24 -22.70 1.14
CA ASP A 63 -21.97 -23.84 0.26
C ASP A 63 -20.65 -23.67 -0.50
N THR A 64 -20.29 -22.44 -0.88
CA THR A 64 -19.01 -22.14 -1.51
C THR A 64 -17.87 -22.28 -0.50
N ALA A 65 -18.01 -21.74 0.71
CA ALA A 65 -17.03 -21.92 1.78
C ALA A 65 -16.80 -23.40 2.11
N ASN A 66 -17.87 -24.20 2.18
CA ASN A 66 -17.80 -25.65 2.44
C ASN A 66 -17.12 -26.42 1.30
N ARG A 67 -17.28 -25.99 0.05
CA ARG A 67 -16.60 -26.59 -1.11
C ARG A 67 -15.13 -26.18 -1.20
N MET A 68 -14.81 -24.96 -0.79
CA MET A 68 -13.44 -24.45 -0.79
C MET A 68 -12.60 -25.02 0.33
N THR A 69 -13.17 -25.20 1.53
CA THR A 69 -12.42 -25.54 2.74
C THR A 69 -12.45 -27.03 3.09
N GLY A 70 -11.28 -27.62 3.27
CA GLY A 70 -11.07 -28.92 3.87
C GLY A 70 -11.14 -28.92 5.40
N ILE A 71 -10.64 -30.01 6.00
CA ILE A 71 -10.55 -30.14 7.46
C ILE A 71 -9.49 -29.14 7.98
N ASN A 72 -9.84 -28.35 8.99
CA ASN A 72 -8.98 -27.33 9.61
C ASN A 72 -8.51 -26.20 8.66
N GLU A 73 -9.21 -25.99 7.56
CA GLU A 73 -9.04 -24.82 6.69
C GLU A 73 -10.07 -23.72 7.03
N TYR A 74 -9.69 -22.48 6.75
CA TYR A 74 -10.41 -21.28 7.11
C TYR A 74 -10.66 -20.44 5.87
N TYR A 75 -11.63 -19.54 5.94
CA TYR A 75 -11.96 -18.65 4.84
C TYR A 75 -12.26 -17.24 5.33
N SER A 76 -12.20 -16.29 4.41
CA SER A 76 -12.59 -14.89 4.61
C SER A 76 -13.60 -14.46 3.56
N ILE A 77 -14.30 -13.36 3.82
CA ILE A 77 -15.24 -12.77 2.87
C ILE A 77 -14.84 -11.31 2.62
N VAL A 78 -14.72 -10.93 1.35
CA VAL A 78 -14.63 -9.54 0.90
C VAL A 78 -15.93 -9.20 0.18
N GLY A 79 -16.76 -8.37 0.80
CA GLY A 79 -18.06 -7.97 0.26
C GLY A 79 -18.04 -6.54 -0.23
N PHE A 80 -18.80 -6.26 -1.30
CA PHE A 80 -19.02 -4.94 -1.87
C PHE A 80 -20.53 -4.57 -1.82
N GLY A 81 -20.85 -3.29 -1.63
CA GLY A 81 -22.22 -2.77 -1.68
C GLY A 81 -23.21 -3.51 -0.76
N ASP A 82 -24.38 -3.86 -1.29
CA ASP A 82 -25.41 -4.61 -0.53
C ASP A 82 -24.95 -6.02 -0.12
N ALA A 83 -24.05 -6.65 -0.88
CA ALA A 83 -23.50 -7.95 -0.51
C ALA A 83 -22.69 -7.83 0.79
N ALA A 84 -21.84 -6.79 0.88
CA ALA A 84 -21.09 -6.44 2.09
C ALA A 84 -22.02 -6.26 3.31
N ALA A 85 -23.11 -5.50 3.11
CA ALA A 85 -24.08 -5.21 4.17
C ALA A 85 -24.79 -6.50 4.68
N LYS A 86 -25.15 -7.41 3.77
CA LYS A 86 -25.78 -8.69 4.13
C LYS A 86 -24.82 -9.63 4.84
N VAL A 87 -23.57 -9.73 4.39
CA VAL A 87 -22.54 -10.54 5.03
C VAL A 87 -22.29 -10.05 6.47
N LEU A 88 -22.15 -8.74 6.67
CA LEU A 88 -21.98 -8.15 8.00
C LEU A 88 -23.13 -8.49 8.95
N ASP A 89 -24.40 -8.37 8.52
CA ASP A 89 -25.52 -8.67 9.42
C ASP A 89 -25.73 -10.16 9.66
N HIS A 90 -25.41 -11.02 8.69
CA HIS A 90 -25.54 -12.47 8.88
C HIS A 90 -24.54 -12.99 9.92
N HIS A 91 -23.33 -12.45 9.94
CA HIS A 91 -22.21 -12.96 10.73
C HIS A 91 -22.00 -12.20 12.06
N THR A 92 -23.05 -11.59 12.62
CA THR A 92 -23.00 -11.07 14.00
C THR A 92 -22.93 -12.19 15.06
N HIS A 93 -23.03 -13.45 14.64
CA HIS A 93 -22.90 -14.64 15.48
C HIS A 93 -21.75 -15.51 14.99
N SER A 94 -21.22 -16.37 15.88
CA SER A 94 -20.07 -17.22 15.58
C SER A 94 -20.30 -18.10 14.35
N SER A 95 -19.39 -17.99 13.39
CA SER A 95 -19.33 -18.86 12.22
C SER A 95 -18.03 -19.66 12.28
N PRO A 96 -18.12 -20.99 12.43
CA PRO A 96 -16.94 -21.84 12.44
C PRO A 96 -16.15 -21.61 11.14
N ARG A 97 -14.84 -21.42 11.25
CA ARG A 97 -13.87 -21.24 10.14
C ARG A 97 -13.81 -19.86 9.47
N LEU A 98 -14.73 -18.93 9.75
CA LEU A 98 -14.66 -17.57 9.19
C LEU A 98 -13.66 -16.72 9.99
N VAL A 99 -12.56 -16.32 9.36
CA VAL A 99 -11.46 -15.57 10.03
C VAL A 99 -11.50 -14.07 9.79
N ALA A 100 -12.08 -13.61 8.67
CA ALA A 100 -12.20 -12.18 8.40
C ALA A 100 -13.41 -11.83 7.51
N ILE A 101 -13.97 -10.64 7.74
CA ILE A 101 -14.92 -9.97 6.85
C ILE A 101 -14.39 -8.59 6.54
N ILE A 102 -14.21 -8.30 5.25
CA ILE A 102 -13.87 -6.98 4.75
C ILE A 102 -15.06 -6.47 3.94
N ALA A 103 -15.57 -5.29 4.29
CA ALA A 103 -16.76 -4.71 3.67
C ALA A 103 -16.42 -3.38 3.00
N TYR A 104 -16.56 -3.34 1.68
CA TYR A 104 -16.42 -2.15 0.87
C TYR A 104 -17.79 -1.49 0.68
N TYR A 105 -17.89 -0.23 1.12
CA TYR A 105 -19.07 0.65 1.02
C TYR A 105 -20.41 -0.06 1.26
N PRO A 106 -20.58 -0.74 2.41
CA PRO A 106 -21.84 -1.40 2.70
C PRO A 106 -22.98 -0.39 2.76
N SER A 107 -24.13 -0.71 2.17
CA SER A 107 -25.31 0.16 2.22
C SER A 107 -25.86 0.36 3.64
N PHE A 108 -25.62 -0.62 4.52
CA PHE A 108 -25.83 -0.49 5.96
C PHE A 108 -24.84 -1.35 6.75
N ILE A 109 -24.62 -0.98 8.01
CA ILE A 109 -23.94 -1.82 9.01
C ILE A 109 -24.90 -2.22 10.13
N PRO A 110 -24.71 -3.39 10.77
CA PRO A 110 -25.34 -3.68 12.05
C PRO A 110 -25.00 -2.59 13.07
N ASP A 111 -25.92 -2.28 13.98
CA ASP A 111 -25.71 -1.26 15.02
C ASP A 111 -24.41 -1.53 15.79
N PRO A 112 -23.35 -0.72 15.61
CA PRO A 112 -22.04 -0.99 16.19
C PRO A 112 -22.03 -0.80 17.71
N THR A 113 -23.08 -0.20 18.28
CA THR A 113 -23.22 -0.03 19.74
C THR A 113 -23.85 -1.24 20.42
N ARG A 114 -24.54 -2.11 19.67
CA ARG A 114 -25.27 -3.26 20.22
C ARG A 114 -24.80 -4.60 19.67
N ASN A 115 -24.14 -4.61 18.53
CA ASN A 115 -23.62 -5.84 17.92
C ASN A 115 -22.11 -5.89 18.12
N SER A 116 -21.63 -7.02 18.63
CA SER A 116 -20.22 -7.38 18.66
C SER A 116 -20.01 -8.58 17.77
N TYR A 117 -18.97 -8.54 16.94
CA TYR A 117 -18.58 -9.69 16.14
C TYR A 117 -17.81 -10.70 16.99
N PRO A 118 -17.81 -12.00 16.60
CA PRO A 118 -17.02 -13.02 17.27
C PRO A 118 -15.53 -12.68 17.33
N LEU A 119 -14.86 -12.99 18.44
CA LEU A 119 -13.43 -12.69 18.64
C LEU A 119 -12.51 -13.38 17.62
N ASN A 120 -12.97 -14.47 17.00
CA ASN A 120 -12.23 -15.21 15.99
C ASN A 120 -12.41 -14.68 14.56
N THR A 121 -13.19 -13.61 14.38
CA THR A 121 -13.45 -13.02 13.06
C THR A 121 -13.09 -11.54 13.07
N THR A 122 -12.05 -11.18 12.33
CA THR A 122 -11.63 -9.78 12.17
C THR A 122 -12.54 -9.05 11.19
N ILE A 123 -12.96 -7.84 11.54
CA ILE A 123 -13.84 -7.02 10.70
C ILE A 123 -13.09 -5.77 10.24
N LEU A 124 -13.23 -5.43 8.96
CA LEU A 124 -12.75 -4.19 8.37
C LEU A 124 -13.85 -3.58 7.51
N VAL A 125 -14.13 -2.29 7.67
CA VAL A 125 -15.11 -1.59 6.85
C VAL A 125 -14.50 -0.36 6.17
N HIS A 126 -14.63 -0.31 4.85
CA HIS A 126 -14.27 0.84 4.02
C HIS A 126 -15.54 1.60 3.66
N LEU A 127 -15.61 2.89 4.01
CA LEU A 127 -16.79 3.73 3.79
C LEU A 127 -16.51 4.77 2.72
N ALA A 128 -17.39 4.83 1.72
CA ALA A 128 -17.43 5.92 0.75
C ALA A 128 -18.09 7.18 1.35
N ASN A 129 -18.09 8.26 0.57
CA ASN A 129 -18.86 9.45 0.84
C ASN A 129 -20.38 9.18 0.84
N GLY A 130 -21.13 10.06 1.52
CA GLY A 130 -22.59 10.04 1.52
C GLY A 130 -23.22 9.57 2.84
N SER A 131 -24.19 8.65 2.74
CA SER A 131 -24.98 8.17 3.87
C SER A 131 -24.86 6.66 4.06
N LEU A 132 -24.79 6.23 5.31
CA LEU A 132 -24.74 4.84 5.72
C LEU A 132 -26.00 4.47 6.51
N GLY A 133 -26.60 3.33 6.19
CA GLY A 133 -27.66 2.74 7.02
C GLY A 133 -27.10 2.16 8.32
N ILE A 134 -27.76 2.42 9.45
CA ILE A 134 -27.51 1.71 10.70
C ILE A 134 -28.69 0.80 10.98
N ARG A 135 -28.46 -0.52 10.93
CA ARG A 135 -29.50 -1.54 11.11
C ARG A 135 -29.64 -1.91 12.58
N LYS A 136 -30.82 -1.65 13.14
CA LYS A 136 -31.16 -1.94 14.52
C LYS A 136 -32.23 -3.02 14.58
N ARG A 137 -32.05 -4.00 15.46
CA ARG A 137 -33.12 -4.93 15.87
C ARG A 137 -33.68 -4.41 17.19
N PRO A 138 -34.86 -3.76 17.21
CA PRO A 138 -35.46 -3.32 18.45
C PRO A 138 -35.83 -4.53 19.29
N GLU A 139 -35.53 -4.46 20.59
CA GLU A 139 -35.89 -5.49 21.55
C GLU A 139 -36.77 -4.84 22.62
N ILE A 140 -37.98 -5.38 22.80
CA ILE A 140 -38.94 -4.91 23.80
C ILE A 140 -39.24 -6.13 24.68
N LEU A 141 -38.88 -6.06 25.97
CA LEU A 141 -39.15 -7.13 26.94
C LEU A 141 -38.64 -8.53 26.48
N GLY A 142 -37.48 -8.59 25.85
CA GLY A 142 -36.89 -9.85 25.34
C GLY A 142 -37.46 -10.36 24.02
N ILE A 143 -38.46 -9.69 23.44
CA ILE A 143 -39.00 -10.01 22.12
C ILE A 143 -38.26 -9.19 21.06
N GLN A 144 -37.61 -9.87 20.13
CA GLN A 144 -36.95 -9.24 18.98
C GLN A 144 -38.01 -8.78 17.95
N GLY A 145 -38.07 -7.48 17.71
CA GLY A 145 -38.91 -6.88 16.68
C GLY A 145 -38.27 -6.95 15.29
N LYS A 146 -39.04 -6.57 14.27
CA LYS A 146 -38.54 -6.50 12.88
C LYS A 146 -37.35 -5.52 12.78
N PRO A 147 -36.30 -5.87 12.02
CA PRO A 147 -35.14 -4.99 11.82
C PRO A 147 -35.57 -3.68 11.17
N LYS A 148 -34.99 -2.57 11.62
CA LYS A 148 -35.18 -1.21 11.07
C LYS A 148 -33.83 -0.60 10.72
N THR A 149 -33.73 -0.02 9.53
CA THR A 149 -32.52 0.68 9.07
C THR A 149 -32.72 2.18 9.17
N VAL A 150 -31.81 2.88 9.85
CA VAL A 150 -31.81 4.34 9.97
C VAL A 150 -30.64 4.90 9.18
N LYS A 151 -30.90 5.66 8.12
CA LYS A 151 -29.84 6.33 7.36
C LYS A 151 -29.22 7.47 8.16
N ARG A 152 -27.90 7.54 8.19
CA ARG A 152 -27.10 8.61 8.81
C ARG A 152 -26.06 9.08 7.82
N ARG A 153 -25.73 10.37 7.84
CA ARG A 153 -24.56 10.87 7.11
C ARG A 153 -23.30 10.24 7.69
N VAL A 154 -22.39 9.78 6.84
CA VAL A 154 -21.09 9.28 7.29
C VAL A 154 -20.32 10.47 7.88
N ALA A 155 -19.95 10.36 9.16
CA ALA A 155 -19.19 11.41 9.84
C ALA A 155 -17.79 11.56 9.22
N ARG A 156 -17.12 12.69 9.48
CA ARG A 156 -15.71 12.83 9.11
C ARG A 156 -14.88 11.87 9.98
N GLY A 157 -14.00 11.11 9.34
CA GLY A 157 -13.01 10.29 10.03
C GLY A 157 -11.94 11.14 10.74
N ILE A 158 -11.15 10.50 11.59
CA ILE A 158 -10.05 11.14 12.32
C ILE A 158 -8.87 11.40 11.36
N GLY A 159 -8.36 12.63 11.38
CA GLY A 159 -7.16 13.02 10.63
C GLY A 159 -7.29 12.84 9.11
N LEU A 160 -6.14 12.69 8.45
CA LEU A 160 -6.06 12.40 7.02
C LEU A 160 -6.30 10.91 6.71
N GLY A 161 -6.13 10.04 7.70
CA GLY A 161 -6.33 8.59 7.54
C GLY A 161 -7.79 8.15 7.49
N GLY A 162 -8.72 9.01 7.92
CA GLY A 162 -10.16 8.77 7.81
C GLY A 162 -10.72 7.72 8.78
N GLU A 163 -10.01 7.39 9.86
CA GLU A 163 -10.45 6.36 10.82
C GLU A 163 -11.79 6.73 11.49
N MET A 164 -12.70 5.77 11.57
CA MET A 164 -14.02 5.92 12.17
C MET A 164 -14.06 5.30 13.56
N LYS A 165 -14.76 5.95 14.50
CA LYS A 165 -14.91 5.47 15.88
C LYS A 165 -16.03 4.41 16.01
N PHE A 166 -15.80 3.23 15.44
CA PHE A 166 -16.63 2.04 15.66
C PHE A 166 -15.90 1.01 16.52
N ASN A 167 -16.60 -0.05 16.95
CA ASN A 167 -16.01 -1.16 17.70
C ASN A 167 -15.25 -2.17 16.82
N PHE A 168 -15.07 -1.85 15.54
CA PHE A 168 -14.25 -2.58 14.58
C PHE A 168 -13.51 -1.58 13.67
N PRO A 169 -12.30 -1.93 13.17
CA PRO A 169 -11.56 -1.11 12.22
C PRO A 169 -12.44 -0.63 11.07
N SER A 170 -12.49 0.68 10.88
CA SER A 170 -13.32 1.31 9.86
C SER A 170 -12.68 2.60 9.37
N TYR A 171 -12.72 2.84 8.07
CA TYR A 171 -12.10 4.00 7.46
C TYR A 171 -13.01 4.63 6.43
N LYS A 172 -13.11 5.96 6.44
CA LYS A 172 -13.81 6.75 5.45
C LYS A 172 -12.82 7.29 4.41
N TYR A 173 -13.23 7.20 3.15
CA TYR A 173 -12.56 7.75 1.98
C TYR A 173 -13.37 8.93 1.45
N ASP A 174 -12.68 9.94 0.90
CA ASP A 174 -13.32 11.10 0.28
C ASP A 174 -13.67 10.82 -1.19
N SER A 175 -14.28 9.66 -1.45
CA SER A 175 -14.52 9.10 -2.78
C SER A 175 -15.93 8.50 -2.85
N PRO A 176 -16.56 8.45 -4.04
CA PRO A 176 -17.91 7.88 -4.22
C PRO A 176 -17.94 6.35 -3.99
N VAL A 177 -19.13 5.76 -3.99
CA VAL A 177 -19.30 4.30 -4.03
C VAL A 177 -18.71 3.77 -5.34
N GLY A 178 -18.07 2.60 -5.33
CA GLY A 178 -17.40 2.06 -6.51
C GLY A 178 -15.93 2.46 -6.62
N PHE A 179 -15.40 3.28 -5.69
CA PHE A 179 -14.02 3.79 -5.77
C PHE A 179 -12.93 2.72 -5.84
N ALA A 180 -13.22 1.48 -5.44
CA ALA A 180 -12.26 0.39 -5.34
C ALA A 180 -12.35 -0.62 -6.50
N GLU A 181 -13.29 -0.43 -7.44
CA GLU A 181 -13.50 -1.29 -8.61
C GLU A 181 -12.93 -0.56 -9.83
N GLU A 182 -11.91 -1.13 -10.48
CA GLU A 182 -11.14 -0.48 -11.56
C GLU A 182 -11.92 -0.31 -12.87
N ASP A 183 -12.99 -1.06 -13.04
CA ASP A 183 -13.86 -1.05 -14.22
C ASP A 183 -15.02 -0.04 -14.11
N LEU A 184 -15.21 0.59 -12.94
CA LEU A 184 -16.23 1.62 -12.72
C LEU A 184 -15.72 3.04 -12.97
N GLU A 185 -16.61 3.93 -13.43
CA GLU A 185 -16.29 5.36 -13.63
C GLU A 185 -15.90 6.07 -12.33
N ASP A 186 -16.42 5.57 -11.21
CA ASP A 186 -16.20 6.10 -9.87
C ASP A 186 -14.85 5.68 -9.26
N HIS A 187 -14.04 4.88 -9.96
CA HIS A 187 -12.74 4.41 -9.51
C HIS A 187 -11.83 5.58 -9.09
N ASP A 188 -11.32 5.53 -7.87
CA ASP A 188 -10.34 6.48 -7.34
C ASP A 188 -9.08 5.69 -6.95
N PRO A 189 -7.99 5.77 -7.74
CA PRO A 189 -6.79 4.97 -7.51
C PRO A 189 -6.14 5.24 -6.15
N ILE A 190 -6.25 6.46 -5.62
CA ILE A 190 -5.64 6.82 -4.34
C ILE A 190 -6.41 6.17 -3.19
N ALA A 191 -7.75 6.29 -3.23
CA ALA A 191 -8.59 5.67 -2.21
C ALA A 191 -8.57 4.13 -2.32
N ALA A 192 -8.58 3.59 -3.54
CA ALA A 192 -8.47 2.17 -3.82
C ALA A 192 -7.17 1.58 -3.25
N GLU A 193 -6.02 2.22 -3.51
CA GLU A 193 -4.71 1.75 -3.02
C GLU A 193 -4.65 1.75 -1.48
N LEU A 194 -5.17 2.80 -0.83
CA LEU A 194 -5.23 2.85 0.64
C LEU A 194 -6.17 1.80 1.24
N ALA A 195 -7.32 1.55 0.60
CA ALA A 195 -8.24 0.47 1.01
C ALA A 195 -7.62 -0.91 0.78
N TRP A 196 -6.94 -1.10 -0.33
CA TRP A 196 -6.23 -2.33 -0.68
C TRP A 196 -5.17 -2.69 0.37
N SER A 197 -4.25 -1.79 0.71
CA SER A 197 -3.21 -2.09 1.71
C SER A 197 -3.81 -2.47 3.09
N ARG A 198 -4.94 -1.85 3.47
CA ARG A 198 -5.67 -2.18 4.70
C ARG A 198 -6.36 -3.55 4.63
N THR A 199 -6.96 -3.87 3.48
CA THR A 199 -7.57 -5.18 3.21
C THR A 199 -6.53 -6.29 3.22
N LEU A 200 -5.43 -6.09 2.51
CA LEU A 200 -4.33 -7.04 2.42
C LEU A 200 -3.71 -7.31 3.79
N ARG A 201 -3.59 -6.28 4.64
CA ARG A 201 -3.16 -6.44 6.04
C ARG A 201 -4.04 -7.42 6.80
N VAL A 202 -5.36 -7.17 6.79
CA VAL A 202 -6.33 -8.00 7.52
C VAL A 202 -6.34 -9.43 6.99
N LEU A 203 -6.28 -9.61 5.67
CA LEU A 203 -6.25 -10.94 5.07
C LEU A 203 -4.95 -11.69 5.45
N ARG A 204 -3.78 -11.08 5.28
CA ARG A 204 -2.50 -11.72 5.61
C ARG A 204 -2.40 -12.05 7.10
N GLU A 205 -2.85 -11.14 7.98
CA GLU A 205 -2.91 -11.39 9.43
C GLU A 205 -3.85 -12.56 9.75
N ALA A 206 -5.06 -12.58 9.18
CA ALA A 206 -6.07 -13.62 9.42
C ALA A 206 -5.61 -15.02 8.96
N PHE A 207 -4.82 -15.09 7.89
CA PHE A 207 -4.28 -16.35 7.36
C PHE A 207 -2.86 -16.67 7.86
N GLY A 208 -2.24 -15.79 8.65
CA GLY A 208 -0.85 -15.96 9.10
C GLY A 208 0.18 -15.95 7.96
N MET A 209 -0.11 -15.25 6.86
CA MET A 209 0.76 -15.16 5.70
C MET A 209 1.94 -14.23 5.98
N LYS A 210 3.14 -14.68 5.65
CA LYS A 210 4.38 -13.90 5.73
C LYS A 210 4.95 -13.73 4.33
N VAL A 211 5.07 -12.49 3.89
CA VAL A 211 5.64 -12.13 2.59
C VAL A 211 6.88 -11.29 2.83
N ASP A 212 8.01 -11.72 2.28
CA ASP A 212 9.29 -11.03 2.40
C ASP A 212 9.44 -10.01 1.26
N ILE A 213 8.81 -8.84 1.44
CA ILE A 213 8.89 -7.75 0.48
C ILE A 213 10.26 -7.04 0.51
N GLU A 214 11.03 -7.21 1.59
CA GLU A 214 12.35 -6.62 1.73
C GLU A 214 13.34 -7.25 0.75
N LYS A 215 13.32 -8.58 0.66
CA LYS A 215 14.10 -9.33 -0.32
C LYS A 215 13.82 -8.86 -1.75
N ILE A 216 12.56 -8.66 -2.13
CA ILE A 216 12.18 -8.18 -3.47
C ILE A 216 12.81 -6.81 -3.76
N ARG A 217 12.77 -5.88 -2.78
CA ARG A 217 13.38 -4.56 -2.92
C ARG A 217 14.89 -4.64 -3.07
N ASP A 218 15.57 -5.44 -2.26
CA ASP A 218 17.03 -5.52 -2.26
C ASP A 218 17.57 -6.23 -3.51
N GLU A 219 16.88 -7.27 -4.00
CA GLU A 219 17.20 -7.94 -5.27
C GLU A 219 17.06 -6.96 -6.45
N TYR A 220 15.96 -6.20 -6.50
CA TYR A 220 15.75 -5.16 -7.51
C TYR A 220 16.84 -4.07 -7.49
N TRP A 221 17.22 -3.60 -6.30
CA TRP A 221 18.30 -2.61 -6.16
C TRP A 221 19.65 -3.17 -6.62
N GLU A 222 19.96 -4.42 -6.26
CA GLU A 222 21.20 -5.09 -6.66
C GLU A 222 21.28 -5.30 -8.18
N ASP A 223 20.18 -5.67 -8.82
CA ASP A 223 20.11 -5.81 -10.28
C ASP A 223 20.35 -4.46 -10.99
N LEU A 224 19.73 -3.38 -10.51
CA LEU A 224 19.98 -2.03 -11.02
C LEU A 224 21.43 -1.59 -10.84
N ARG A 225 22.01 -1.86 -9.66
CA ARG A 225 23.39 -1.49 -9.30
C ARG A 225 24.41 -2.24 -10.15
N THR A 226 24.19 -3.53 -10.41
CA THR A 226 25.18 -4.41 -11.05
C THR A 226 25.19 -4.37 -12.57
N GLY A 227 24.12 -3.90 -13.21
CA GLY A 227 24.06 -4.00 -14.67
C GLY A 227 22.81 -4.63 -15.21
N ASN A 228 22.10 -5.41 -14.40
CA ASN A 228 21.21 -6.46 -14.84
C ASN A 228 19.78 -5.94 -15.09
N ILE A 229 19.65 -5.14 -16.15
CA ILE A 229 18.36 -4.50 -16.49
C ILE A 229 17.28 -5.54 -16.79
N GLU A 230 17.61 -6.67 -17.40
CA GLU A 230 16.65 -7.75 -17.67
C GLU A 230 15.98 -8.26 -16.39
N LYS A 231 16.76 -8.52 -15.33
CA LYS A 231 16.20 -8.94 -14.04
C LYS A 231 15.50 -7.80 -13.30
N ALA A 232 16.08 -6.59 -13.33
CA ALA A 232 15.48 -5.42 -12.71
C ALA A 232 14.09 -5.09 -13.30
N LEU A 233 13.86 -5.43 -14.57
CA LEU A 233 12.58 -5.24 -15.27
C LEU A 233 11.55 -6.36 -15.01
N HIS A 234 11.81 -7.30 -14.09
CA HIS A 234 10.81 -8.26 -13.63
C HIS A 234 9.78 -7.60 -12.69
N LEU A 235 9.08 -6.59 -13.23
CA LEU A 235 8.12 -5.71 -12.57
C LEU A 235 6.68 -6.12 -12.95
N ALA A 236 5.70 -5.52 -12.27
CA ALA A 236 4.30 -5.66 -12.68
C ALA A 236 4.10 -5.10 -14.11
N PRO A 237 3.16 -5.64 -14.92
CA PRO A 237 2.99 -5.26 -16.33
C PRO A 237 2.77 -3.76 -16.57
N ASP A 238 2.08 -3.09 -15.65
CA ASP A 238 1.74 -1.67 -15.66
C ASP A 238 2.58 -0.86 -14.66
N ALA A 239 3.73 -1.40 -14.24
CA ALA A 239 4.55 -0.78 -13.21
C ALA A 239 4.95 0.65 -13.56
N GLN A 240 4.98 1.52 -12.57
CA GLN A 240 5.32 2.94 -12.72
C GLN A 240 6.53 3.29 -11.86
N VAL A 241 7.55 3.89 -12.47
CA VAL A 241 8.69 4.46 -11.74
C VAL A 241 8.74 5.96 -12.03
N ILE A 242 8.77 6.77 -10.98
CA ILE A 242 8.81 8.24 -11.10
C ILE A 242 9.90 8.81 -10.20
N TYR A 243 10.82 9.53 -10.81
CA TYR A 243 11.77 10.43 -10.16
C TYR A 243 11.13 11.82 -10.09
N THR A 244 10.49 12.11 -8.97
CA THR A 244 9.51 13.19 -8.86
C THR A 244 10.05 14.61 -9.09
N PRO A 245 11.27 14.98 -8.66
CA PRO A 245 11.78 16.34 -8.86
C PRO A 245 12.13 16.68 -10.31
N THR A 246 12.38 15.67 -11.16
CA THR A 246 12.66 15.84 -12.59
C THR A 246 11.53 15.33 -13.49
N LEU A 247 10.50 14.70 -12.90
CA LEU A 247 9.43 13.98 -13.60
C LEU A 247 9.97 13.03 -14.69
N THR A 248 11.12 12.41 -14.42
CA THR A 248 11.69 11.36 -15.27
C THR A 248 11.25 9.97 -14.77
N GLY A 249 11.31 8.96 -15.64
CA GLY A 249 10.89 7.60 -15.33
C GLY A 249 10.16 6.96 -16.50
N GLY A 250 9.17 6.13 -16.21
CA GLY A 250 8.33 5.49 -17.24
C GLY A 250 7.21 4.64 -16.65
N VAL A 251 6.32 4.18 -17.54
CA VAL A 251 5.23 3.26 -17.22
C VAL A 251 5.30 2.00 -18.11
N GLY A 252 5.16 0.83 -17.50
CA GLY A 252 5.18 -0.46 -18.17
C GLY A 252 6.38 -0.62 -19.09
N LYS A 253 6.13 -0.78 -20.40
CA LYS A 253 7.16 -1.00 -21.42
C LYS A 253 8.16 0.16 -21.57
N GLU A 254 7.81 1.37 -21.16
CA GLU A 254 8.73 2.52 -21.21
C GLU A 254 9.93 2.37 -20.28
N LEU A 255 9.78 1.56 -19.22
CA LEU A 255 10.82 1.32 -18.23
C LEU A 255 12.06 0.67 -18.84
N GLU A 256 11.90 -0.20 -19.84
CA GLU A 256 13.04 -0.81 -20.53
C GLU A 256 13.92 0.25 -21.18
N ARG A 257 13.31 1.19 -21.90
CA ARG A 257 14.01 2.31 -22.50
C ARG A 257 14.60 3.22 -21.43
N PHE A 258 13.84 3.52 -20.38
CA PHE A 258 14.30 4.37 -19.28
C PHE A 258 15.59 3.83 -18.63
N TYR A 259 15.59 2.56 -18.21
CA TYR A 259 16.73 1.96 -17.54
C TYR A 259 17.94 1.72 -18.45
N SER A 260 17.70 1.41 -19.74
CA SER A 260 18.79 1.17 -20.69
C SER A 260 19.45 2.46 -21.20
N GLN A 261 18.69 3.55 -21.36
CA GLN A 261 19.19 4.77 -22.03
C GLN A 261 19.37 5.99 -21.10
N PHE A 262 18.57 6.11 -20.04
CA PHE A 262 18.49 7.35 -19.25
C PHE A 262 18.90 7.16 -17.78
N PHE A 263 18.89 5.92 -17.29
CA PHE A 263 19.42 5.58 -15.98
C PHE A 263 20.94 5.31 -15.98
N ARG A 264 21.49 5.01 -17.16
CA ARG A 264 22.90 4.65 -17.37
C ARG A 264 23.61 5.66 -18.29
N PRO A 265 24.94 5.82 -18.16
CA PRO A 265 25.78 5.26 -17.11
C PRO A 265 25.52 5.92 -15.74
N THR A 266 25.79 5.20 -14.66
CA THR A 266 25.83 5.73 -13.29
C THR A 266 27.28 6.12 -12.94
N PRO A 267 27.53 7.16 -12.12
CA PRO A 267 28.89 7.53 -11.73
C PRO A 267 29.63 6.36 -11.11
N LEU A 268 30.90 6.16 -11.48
CA LEU A 268 31.69 5.01 -11.00
C LEU A 268 31.98 5.09 -9.49
N ASP A 269 32.01 6.29 -8.94
CA ASP A 269 32.23 6.58 -7.53
C ASP A 269 30.93 6.68 -6.73
N LEU A 270 29.77 6.38 -7.34
CA LEU A 270 28.47 6.43 -6.67
C LEU A 270 28.45 5.51 -5.46
N ASN A 271 28.39 6.12 -4.28
CA ASN A 271 28.20 5.47 -3.01
C ASN A 271 26.76 5.67 -2.55
N ALA A 272 26.02 4.58 -2.42
CA ALA A 272 24.68 4.56 -1.84
C ALA A 272 24.70 3.93 -0.45
N LYS A 273 24.10 4.60 0.53
CA LYS A 273 23.98 4.10 1.91
C LYS A 273 22.55 4.21 2.39
N LEU A 274 21.95 3.08 2.76
CA LEU A 274 20.65 3.05 3.45
C LEU A 274 20.78 3.72 4.83
N ILE A 275 19.97 4.74 5.08
CA ILE A 275 19.88 5.47 6.35
C ILE A 275 18.79 4.84 7.21
N SER A 276 17.60 4.71 6.64
CA SER A 276 16.43 4.16 7.31
C SER A 276 15.54 3.40 6.33
N ARG A 277 14.82 2.40 6.85
CA ARG A 277 13.83 1.61 6.10
C ARG A 277 12.58 1.44 6.93
N THR A 278 11.43 1.76 6.35
CA THR A 278 10.11 1.48 6.93
C THR A 278 9.40 0.45 6.07
N ILE A 279 8.96 -0.65 6.69
CA ILE A 279 8.31 -1.77 6.02
C ILE A 279 6.82 -1.77 6.39
N GLY A 280 5.98 -1.58 5.38
CA GLY A 280 4.53 -1.74 5.44
C GLY A 280 4.08 -3.13 5.01
N VAL A 281 2.79 -3.27 4.73
CA VAL A 281 2.21 -4.55 4.28
C VAL A 281 2.65 -4.87 2.84
N ASP A 282 2.62 -3.86 1.98
CA ASP A 282 2.86 -3.94 0.54
C ASP A 282 3.79 -2.81 0.07
N ARG A 283 4.47 -2.14 1.00
CA ARG A 283 5.25 -0.95 0.70
C ARG A 283 6.53 -0.87 1.52
N ILE A 284 7.60 -0.43 0.89
CA ILE A 284 8.86 -0.09 1.53
C ILE A 284 9.13 1.39 1.31
N VAL A 285 9.58 2.07 2.36
CA VAL A 285 10.10 3.44 2.28
C VAL A 285 11.56 3.39 2.70
N ASP A 286 12.45 3.64 1.75
CA ASP A 286 13.89 3.71 1.94
C ASP A 286 14.36 5.16 1.93
N GLU A 287 15.09 5.55 2.96
CA GLU A 287 15.88 6.77 2.97
C GLU A 287 17.34 6.40 2.64
N ILE A 288 17.85 6.90 1.53
CA ILE A 288 19.15 6.49 0.98
C ILE A 288 20.00 7.74 0.78
N GLN A 289 21.19 7.75 1.35
CA GLN A 289 22.20 8.74 1.01
C GLN A 289 22.90 8.36 -0.29
N LEU A 290 23.03 9.30 -1.21
CA LEU A 290 23.91 9.19 -2.38
C LEU A 290 25.07 10.19 -2.25
N ASN A 291 26.27 9.72 -2.59
CA ASN A 291 27.48 10.54 -2.73
C ASN A 291 28.22 10.16 -4.00
N PHE A 292 28.56 11.13 -4.85
CA PHE A 292 29.33 10.96 -6.08
C PHE A 292 29.88 12.30 -6.56
N ILE A 293 30.83 12.28 -7.49
CA ILE A 293 31.25 13.46 -8.25
C ILE A 293 30.45 13.53 -9.56
N HIS A 294 29.89 14.70 -9.89
CA HIS A 294 29.16 14.89 -11.15
C HIS A 294 30.13 14.98 -12.35
N ASP A 295 30.64 13.82 -12.76
CA ASP A 295 31.70 13.66 -13.77
C ASP A 295 31.21 13.20 -15.15
N GLN A 296 29.95 12.80 -15.24
CA GLN A 296 29.20 12.39 -16.44
C GLN A 296 27.76 12.94 -16.37
N MET A 297 27.03 12.92 -17.48
CA MET A 297 25.61 13.29 -17.48
C MET A 297 24.80 12.25 -16.69
N ILE A 298 23.85 12.72 -15.87
CA ILE A 298 22.96 11.87 -15.07
C ILE A 298 21.50 12.26 -15.37
N PRO A 299 20.90 11.73 -16.46
CA PRO A 299 19.63 12.24 -16.99
C PRO A 299 18.45 12.21 -16.01
N TRP A 300 18.39 11.21 -15.13
CA TRP A 300 17.31 11.11 -14.14
C TRP A 300 17.43 12.14 -12.99
N LEU A 301 18.63 12.64 -12.70
CA LEU A 301 18.90 13.58 -11.62
C LEU A 301 19.07 15.03 -12.11
N LEU A 302 19.88 15.21 -13.15
CA LEU A 302 20.20 16.48 -13.78
C LEU A 302 20.05 16.36 -15.31
N PRO A 303 18.80 16.34 -15.81
CA PRO A 303 18.52 16.23 -17.24
C PRO A 303 19.29 17.29 -18.03
N ASP A 304 20.02 16.86 -19.05
CA ASP A 304 20.78 17.71 -19.99
C ASP A 304 21.88 18.61 -19.39
N ILE A 305 22.25 18.39 -18.12
CA ILE A 305 23.36 19.12 -17.51
C ILE A 305 24.68 18.38 -17.77
N PRO A 306 25.70 19.04 -18.36
CA PRO A 306 27.01 18.43 -18.56
C PRO A 306 27.76 18.27 -17.23
N PRO A 307 28.82 17.43 -17.20
CA PRO A 307 29.62 17.23 -16.00
C PRO A 307 30.14 18.54 -15.39
N THR A 308 29.74 18.84 -14.16
CA THR A 308 30.18 20.04 -13.44
C THR A 308 31.44 19.81 -12.60
N LYS A 309 31.83 18.53 -12.42
CA LYS A 309 32.95 18.08 -11.60
C LYS A 309 32.82 18.46 -10.12
N GLN A 310 31.62 18.83 -9.68
CA GLN A 310 31.32 19.12 -8.29
C GLN A 310 30.90 17.85 -7.54
N PRO A 311 31.25 17.72 -6.25
CA PRO A 311 30.71 16.67 -5.40
C PRO A 311 29.22 16.90 -5.15
N VAL A 312 28.45 15.82 -5.11
CA VAL A 312 27.02 15.82 -4.78
C VAL A 312 26.79 14.87 -3.61
N GLU A 313 26.24 15.39 -2.50
CA GLU A 313 25.81 14.63 -1.33
C GLU A 313 24.32 14.94 -1.10
N ILE A 314 23.45 13.94 -1.34
CA ILE A 314 21.99 14.09 -1.27
C ILE A 314 21.34 12.91 -0.56
N VAL A 315 20.16 13.14 0.02
CA VAL A 315 19.28 12.08 0.50
C VAL A 315 18.13 11.93 -0.47
N ILE A 316 17.91 10.70 -0.93
CA ILE A 316 16.74 10.32 -1.70
C ILE A 316 15.80 9.51 -0.79
N VAL A 317 14.50 9.69 -0.98
CA VAL A 317 13.46 8.85 -0.38
C VAL A 317 12.81 8.07 -1.51
N SER A 318 12.96 6.74 -1.51
CA SER A 318 12.28 5.85 -2.44
C SER A 318 11.10 5.17 -1.74
N ILE A 319 9.91 5.31 -2.33
CA ILE A 319 8.68 4.66 -1.88
C ILE A 319 8.31 3.60 -2.90
N VAL A 320 8.45 2.33 -2.54
CA VAL A 320 8.25 1.18 -3.42
C VAL A 320 7.03 0.39 -2.99
N CYS A 321 6.06 0.21 -3.88
CA CYS A 321 4.89 -0.64 -3.67
C CYS A 321 5.07 -1.97 -4.40
N ILE A 322 4.83 -3.08 -3.69
CA ILE A 322 4.97 -4.45 -4.17
C ILE A 322 3.60 -5.13 -4.11
N LYS A 323 3.14 -5.63 -5.26
CA LYS A 323 1.89 -6.38 -5.41
C LYS A 323 2.19 -7.71 -6.08
N GLY A 324 1.64 -8.79 -5.57
CA GLY A 324 1.83 -10.13 -6.15
C GLY A 324 3.30 -10.57 -6.27
N GLY A 325 4.17 -10.09 -5.38
CA GLY A 325 5.60 -10.39 -5.42
C GLY A 325 6.39 -9.59 -6.47
N GLN A 326 5.79 -8.60 -7.12
CA GLN A 326 6.45 -7.73 -8.09
C GLN A 326 6.32 -6.26 -7.69
N ILE A 327 7.32 -5.45 -8.04
CA ILE A 327 7.23 -3.99 -7.85
C ILE A 327 6.20 -3.45 -8.85
N SER A 328 5.22 -2.73 -8.32
CA SER A 328 4.17 -2.07 -9.10
C SER A 328 4.39 -0.56 -9.21
N HIS A 329 4.92 0.08 -8.16
CA HIS A 329 5.15 1.51 -8.17
C HIS A 329 6.43 1.85 -7.43
N GLU A 330 7.26 2.74 -7.96
CA GLU A 330 8.36 3.39 -7.25
C GLU A 330 8.25 4.91 -7.43
N ARG A 331 8.24 5.65 -6.33
CA ARG A 331 8.33 7.12 -6.34
C ARG A 331 9.57 7.55 -5.58
N VAL A 332 10.44 8.29 -6.25
CA VAL A 332 11.69 8.77 -5.68
C VAL A 332 11.61 10.29 -5.49
N TYR A 333 11.95 10.76 -4.30
CA TYR A 333 11.97 12.17 -3.91
C TYR A 333 13.36 12.57 -3.46
N TRP A 334 13.74 13.82 -3.74
CA TRP A 334 14.92 14.47 -3.18
C TRP A 334 14.76 16.00 -3.30
N ASP A 335 15.65 16.75 -2.67
CA ASP A 335 15.70 18.21 -2.81
C ASP A 335 16.53 18.62 -4.02
N GLN A 336 15.84 18.95 -5.12
CA GLN A 336 16.50 19.38 -6.36
C GLN A 336 17.20 20.74 -6.23
N ALA A 337 16.70 21.64 -5.36
CA ALA A 337 17.33 22.95 -5.18
C ALA A 337 18.72 22.79 -4.55
N SER A 338 18.83 21.93 -3.54
CA SER A 338 20.11 21.56 -2.94
C SER A 338 21.07 20.88 -3.93
N VAL A 339 20.57 20.08 -4.88
CA VAL A 339 21.43 19.49 -5.94
C VAL A 339 21.95 20.59 -6.86
N LEU A 340 21.07 21.46 -7.36
CA LEU A 340 21.43 22.56 -8.27
C LEU A 340 22.44 23.53 -7.64
N LEU A 341 22.29 23.81 -6.34
CA LEU A 341 23.25 24.60 -5.57
C LEU A 341 24.63 23.93 -5.53
N GLN A 342 24.69 22.65 -5.16
CA GLN A 342 25.94 21.89 -5.07
C GLN A 342 26.68 21.81 -6.42
N VAL A 343 25.96 21.72 -7.53
CA VAL A 343 26.57 21.67 -8.87
C VAL A 343 26.85 23.05 -9.48
N GLY A 344 26.56 24.14 -8.74
CA GLY A 344 26.84 25.52 -9.15
C GLY A 344 25.87 26.09 -10.19
N LEU A 345 24.67 25.52 -10.33
CA LEU A 345 23.61 26.01 -11.22
C LEU A 345 22.59 26.89 -10.51
N LEU A 346 22.62 26.92 -9.18
CA LEU A 346 21.82 27.81 -8.36
C LEU A 346 22.74 28.59 -7.43
N ASP A 347 22.49 29.89 -7.33
CA ASP A 347 23.14 30.81 -6.39
C ASP A 347 22.07 31.28 -5.42
N GLU A 348 22.24 30.97 -4.14
CA GLU A 348 21.33 31.31 -3.06
C GLU A 348 21.17 32.83 -2.90
N THR A 349 22.16 33.62 -3.29
CA THR A 349 22.10 35.09 -3.22
C THR A 349 21.37 35.71 -4.41
N ASN A 350 21.10 34.93 -5.47
CA ASN A 350 20.41 35.39 -6.67
C ASN A 350 18.88 35.44 -6.46
N VAL A 351 18.47 36.28 -5.53
CA VAL A 351 17.07 36.54 -5.18
C VAL A 351 16.40 37.37 -6.29
N PRO A 352 15.16 37.06 -6.71
CA PRO A 352 14.44 37.86 -7.70
C PRO A 352 14.33 39.33 -7.27
N GLU A 353 14.48 40.28 -8.22
CA GLU A 353 14.52 41.73 -7.96
C GLU A 353 13.41 42.23 -7.01
N LYS A 354 12.17 41.76 -7.21
CA LYS A 354 11.02 42.13 -6.38
C LYS A 354 11.16 41.75 -4.90
N PHE A 355 12.09 40.87 -4.56
CA PHE A 355 12.34 40.37 -3.20
C PHE A 355 13.72 40.73 -2.65
N LYS A 356 14.64 41.34 -3.43
CA LYS A 356 16.03 41.62 -2.98
C LYS A 356 16.14 42.47 -1.71
N ASN A 357 15.18 43.37 -1.48
CA ASN A 357 15.13 44.19 -0.27
C ASN A 357 14.45 43.51 0.93
N LEU A 358 13.86 42.33 0.72
CA LEU A 358 13.07 41.59 1.72
C LEU A 358 13.73 40.25 2.10
N VAL A 359 14.46 39.64 1.17
CA VAL A 359 15.07 38.33 1.30
C VAL A 359 16.53 38.46 0.92
N LYS A 360 17.43 38.06 1.83
CA LYS A 360 18.88 38.13 1.62
C LYS A 360 19.38 36.99 0.74
N GLU A 361 18.86 35.79 0.99
CA GLU A 361 19.24 34.55 0.30
C GLU A 361 18.03 33.61 0.23
N LEU A 362 18.04 32.71 -0.75
CA LEU A 362 17.07 31.64 -0.89
C LEU A 362 17.29 30.62 0.25
N PRO A 363 16.22 30.09 0.88
CA PRO A 363 16.34 29.18 2.02
C PRO A 363 16.71 27.76 1.57
N ILE A 364 17.97 27.57 1.15
CA ILE A 364 18.51 26.35 0.56
C ILE A 364 19.85 26.07 1.23
N MET A 365 20.07 24.83 1.66
CA MET A 365 21.31 24.46 2.37
C MET A 365 22.34 23.85 1.41
N GLY A 366 21.93 22.89 0.56
CA GLY A 366 22.86 22.10 -0.22
C GLY A 366 23.15 20.76 0.47
N SER A 367 24.41 20.51 0.85
CA SER A 367 24.84 19.19 1.33
C SER A 367 24.55 18.94 2.82
N GLU A 368 24.28 19.99 3.60
CA GLU A 368 24.09 19.93 5.06
C GLU A 368 22.90 19.05 5.44
N SER A 369 21.79 19.13 4.67
CA SER A 369 20.61 18.29 4.93
C SER A 369 20.93 16.80 4.84
N ALA A 370 21.76 16.39 3.88
CA ALA A 370 22.20 15.01 3.75
C ALA A 370 23.17 14.58 4.86
N ARG A 371 24.00 15.52 5.35
CA ARG A 371 24.93 15.30 6.46
C ARG A 371 24.20 15.10 7.79
N ILE A 372 23.18 15.91 8.07
CA ILE A 372 22.32 15.79 9.27
C ILE A 372 21.62 14.43 9.30
N ALA A 373 21.05 13.98 8.17
CA ALA A 373 20.39 12.67 8.08
C ALA A 373 21.33 11.51 8.45
N ARG A 374 22.64 11.70 8.29
CA ARG A 374 23.69 10.75 8.72
C ARG A 374 24.06 10.81 10.20
N GLY A 375 23.37 11.64 10.98
CA GLY A 375 23.68 11.91 12.38
C GLY A 375 24.91 12.79 12.59
N LYS A 376 25.38 13.53 11.57
CA LYS A 376 26.38 14.58 11.81
C LYS A 376 25.73 15.71 12.59
N LYS A 377 26.50 16.31 13.48
CA LYS A 377 26.10 17.52 14.19
C LYS A 377 26.32 18.70 13.24
N GLU A 378 25.24 19.25 12.73
CA GLU A 378 25.19 20.57 12.10
C GLU A 378 24.30 21.45 13.00
N GLU A 379 24.45 22.78 12.92
CA GLU A 379 23.53 23.68 13.63
C GLU A 379 22.18 23.70 12.92
N LEU A 380 21.10 23.57 13.70
CA LEU A 380 19.74 23.62 13.16
C LEU A 380 19.22 25.05 13.23
N ASN A 381 18.33 25.39 12.29
CA ASN A 381 17.61 26.66 12.23
C ASN A 381 18.46 27.89 11.88
N GLU A 382 19.65 27.71 11.28
CA GLU A 382 20.49 28.81 10.80
C GLU A 382 19.75 29.73 9.81
N LEU A 383 18.82 29.19 9.02
CA LEU A 383 17.98 29.96 8.09
C LEU A 383 16.85 30.76 8.76
N ILE A 384 16.61 30.58 10.07
CA ILE A 384 15.59 31.32 10.83
C ILE A 384 16.29 32.45 11.58
N GLU A 385 16.11 33.68 11.10
CA GLU A 385 16.66 34.85 11.78
C GLU A 385 16.13 34.92 13.23
N LYS A 386 17.04 34.89 14.22
CA LYS A 386 16.75 34.94 15.67
C LYS A 386 16.13 33.65 16.26
N TRP A 387 16.49 32.47 15.75
CA TRP A 387 16.19 31.19 16.38
C TRP A 387 16.60 31.11 17.85
#